data_AF-A0A417HA67-F1
#
_entry.id   AF-A0A417HA67-F1
#
_cell.length_a   1.000
_cell.length_b   1.000
_cell.length_c   1.000
_cell.angle_alpha   90.00
_cell.angle_beta   90.00
_cell.angle_gamma   90.00
#
_symmetry.space_group_name_H-M   'P 1'
#
loop_
_entity.id
_entity.type
_entity.pdbx_description
1 polymer ?
#
loop_
_entity_poly.entity_id
_entity_poly.type
_entity_poly.pdbx_seq_one_letter_code
_entity_poly.pdbx_strand_id
1 'polypeptide(L)'
;MTKDDFLTTLRTLIQDMPPEDRRDVMNYYTEYFEDAGPEREQEVLRQLGSPEQVAREVLGGGFAPARESAGAPKRSRGLISAIAMICAAPIALPLMAAGVLVVCCMALAALLCVGGLLVAAVAVVVVGGASMGAALFTGGLGSGTVLYFLGSGLALLAFGVLFVALFVWFGIFCFRKITDWASDFVNRRRVRQ
;
A
#
# COMPACT_ATOMS: atom_id res chain seq x y z
N MET A 1 11.11 34.19 -40.11
CA MET A 1 12.09 33.15 -39.73
C MET A 1 11.40 31.80 -39.75
N THR A 2 12.15 30.73 -39.95
CA THR A 2 11.70 29.34 -39.74
C THR A 2 12.11 28.89 -38.34
N LYS A 3 11.58 27.75 -37.86
CA LYS A 3 11.99 27.16 -36.57
C LYS A 3 13.51 26.95 -36.49
N ASP A 4 14.12 26.48 -37.57
CA ASP A 4 15.55 26.17 -37.61
C ASP A 4 16.40 27.45 -37.47
N ASP A 5 15.93 28.53 -38.08
CA ASP A 5 16.55 29.85 -38.00
C ASP A 5 16.42 30.44 -36.57
N PHE A 6 15.26 30.26 -35.94
CA PHE A 6 15.04 30.65 -34.54
C PHE A 6 15.93 29.87 -33.56
N LEU A 7 15.95 28.54 -33.67
CA LEU A 7 16.75 27.68 -32.78
C LEU A 7 18.26 27.88 -32.97
N THR A 8 18.72 28.13 -34.19
CA THR A 8 20.13 28.43 -34.47
C THR A 8 20.53 29.77 -33.86
N THR A 9 19.67 30.79 -33.99
CA THR A 9 19.89 32.10 -33.39
C THR A 9 19.89 32.03 -31.87
N LEU A 10 18.91 31.33 -31.28
CA LEU A 10 18.81 31.12 -29.83
C LEU A 10 20.07 30.43 -29.29
N ARG A 11 20.54 29.34 -29.93
CA ARG A 11 21.76 28.62 -29.56
C ARG A 11 22.98 29.53 -29.49
N THR A 12 23.09 30.45 -30.44
CA THR A 12 24.22 31.40 -30.52
C THR A 12 24.14 32.43 -29.40
N LEU A 13 22.94 32.93 -29.10
CA LEU A 13 22.72 33.93 -28.06
C LEU A 13 22.96 33.39 -26.65
N ILE A 14 22.66 32.11 -26.41
CA ILE A 14 22.85 31.46 -25.11
C ILE A 14 24.21 30.73 -24.99
N GLN A 15 25.17 31.03 -25.87
CA GLN A 15 26.45 30.31 -25.90
C GLN A 15 27.28 30.46 -24.61
N ASP A 16 27.12 31.58 -23.90
CA ASP A 16 27.86 31.93 -22.68
C ASP A 16 27.41 31.16 -21.43
N MET A 17 26.29 30.42 -21.52
CA MET A 17 25.79 29.61 -20.41
C MET A 17 26.52 28.23 -20.34
N PRO A 18 26.44 27.53 -19.19
CA PRO A 18 26.99 26.19 -19.06
C PRO A 18 26.48 25.24 -20.15
N PRO A 19 27.33 24.34 -20.68
CA PRO A 19 26.97 23.49 -21.81
C PRO A 19 25.79 22.56 -21.52
N GLU A 20 25.60 22.15 -20.27
CA GLU A 20 24.47 21.32 -19.81
C GLU A 20 23.16 22.11 -19.86
N ASP A 21 23.11 23.29 -19.22
CA ASP A 21 21.91 24.14 -19.21
C ASP A 21 21.53 24.57 -20.63
N ARG A 22 22.52 24.86 -21.48
CA ARG A 22 22.29 25.17 -22.91
C ARG A 22 21.61 24.04 -23.64
N ARG A 23 22.01 22.80 -23.36
CA ARG A 23 21.42 21.61 -23.99
C ARG A 23 19.98 21.44 -23.55
N ASP A 24 19.67 21.68 -22.29
CA ASP A 24 18.32 21.59 -21.74
C ASP A 24 17.39 22.65 -22.33
N VAL A 25 17.86 23.91 -22.45
CA VAL A 25 17.13 24.99 -23.15
C VAL A 25 16.82 24.57 -24.59
N MET A 26 17.84 24.13 -25.32
CA MET A 26 17.67 23.79 -26.74
C MET A 26 16.72 22.61 -26.93
N ASN A 27 16.77 21.60 -26.04
CA ASN A 27 15.85 20.46 -26.09
C ASN A 27 14.41 20.89 -25.81
N TYR A 28 14.19 21.72 -24.78
CA TYR A 28 12.85 22.21 -24.43
C TYR A 28 12.16 22.93 -25.59
N TYR A 29 12.86 23.88 -26.22
CA TYR A 29 12.28 24.61 -27.36
C TYR A 29 12.14 23.72 -28.60
N THR A 30 13.05 22.77 -28.81
CA THR A 30 12.93 21.81 -29.93
C THR A 30 11.66 20.95 -29.77
N GLU A 31 11.44 20.37 -28.59
CA GLU A 31 10.22 19.61 -28.29
C GLU A 31 8.97 20.48 -28.42
N TYR A 32 9.02 21.75 -27.98
CA TYR A 32 7.89 22.67 -28.12
C TYR A 32 7.51 22.96 -29.57
N PHE A 33 8.50 23.11 -30.46
CA PHE A 33 8.24 23.26 -31.91
C PHE A 33 7.80 21.95 -32.57
N GLU A 34 8.26 20.80 -32.08
CA GLU A 34 7.83 19.48 -32.58
C GLU A 34 6.39 19.15 -32.17
N ASP A 35 5.99 19.43 -30.93
CA ASP A 35 4.63 19.23 -30.41
C ASP A 35 3.60 20.11 -31.12
N ALA A 36 3.98 21.32 -31.53
CA ALA A 36 3.13 22.21 -32.31
C ALA A 36 2.92 21.70 -33.75
N GLY A 37 3.89 20.97 -34.29
CA GLY A 37 3.88 20.47 -35.66
C GLY A 37 4.07 21.56 -36.74
N PRO A 38 4.29 21.16 -38.01
CA PRO A 38 4.57 22.09 -39.11
C PRO A 38 3.40 23.05 -39.42
N GLU A 39 2.18 22.68 -39.04
CA GLU A 39 0.97 23.48 -39.27
C GLU A 39 0.87 24.70 -38.35
N ARG A 40 1.48 24.65 -37.16
CA ARG A 40 1.42 25.73 -36.16
C ARG A 40 2.78 26.39 -35.88
N GLU A 41 3.81 26.07 -36.65
CA GLU A 41 5.16 26.64 -36.50
C GLU A 41 5.12 28.18 -36.53
N GLN A 42 4.41 28.78 -37.50
CA GLN A 42 4.31 30.24 -37.59
C GLN A 42 3.52 30.87 -36.44
N GLU A 43 2.57 30.14 -35.86
CA GLU A 43 1.82 30.60 -34.69
C GLU A 43 2.72 30.61 -33.45
N VAL A 44 3.51 29.55 -33.26
CA VAL A 44 4.48 29.45 -32.17
C VAL A 44 5.55 30.53 -32.26
N LEU A 45 6.08 30.81 -33.45
CA LEU A 45 7.05 31.89 -33.65
C LEU A 45 6.46 33.27 -33.30
N ARG A 46 5.16 33.48 -33.51
CA ARG A 46 4.48 34.72 -33.10
C ARG A 46 4.25 34.79 -31.60
N GLN A 47 3.99 33.66 -30.94
CA GLN A 47 3.79 33.59 -29.50
C GLN A 47 5.10 33.78 -28.72
N LEU A 48 6.19 33.17 -29.20
CA LEU A 48 7.52 33.27 -28.58
C LEU A 48 8.19 34.63 -28.82
N GLY A 49 7.81 35.34 -29.89
CA GLY A 49 8.40 36.63 -30.22
C GLY A 49 9.79 36.49 -30.84
N SER A 50 10.73 37.37 -30.48
CA SER A 50 12.09 37.34 -31.05
C SER A 50 13.03 36.42 -30.26
N PRO A 51 13.98 35.73 -30.93
CA PRO A 51 14.93 34.83 -30.26
C PRO A 51 15.81 35.56 -29.24
N GLU A 52 16.02 36.86 -29.43
CA GLU A 52 16.74 37.75 -28.50
C GLU A 52 16.01 37.95 -27.18
N GLN A 53 14.67 38.06 -27.21
CA GLN A 53 13.85 38.22 -26.01
C GLN A 53 13.89 36.94 -25.19
N VAL A 54 13.72 35.79 -25.85
CA VAL A 54 13.80 34.47 -25.22
C VAL A 54 15.19 34.23 -24.63
N ALA A 55 16.27 34.53 -25.38
CA ALA A 55 17.63 34.40 -24.86
C ALA A 55 17.88 35.27 -23.62
N ARG A 56 17.33 36.50 -23.58
CA ARG A 56 17.46 37.39 -22.42
C ARG A 56 16.72 36.84 -21.20
N GLU A 57 15.56 36.25 -21.38
CA GLU A 57 14.80 35.61 -20.32
C GLU A 57 15.54 34.37 -19.78
N VAL A 58 16.12 33.57 -20.68
CA VAL A 58 16.93 32.40 -20.34
C VAL A 58 18.18 32.79 -19.55
N LEU A 59 18.93 33.78 -20.04
CA LEU A 59 20.14 34.28 -19.39
C LEU A 59 19.85 35.06 -18.10
N GLY A 60 18.68 35.68 -18.00
CA GLY A 60 18.21 36.43 -16.82
C GLY A 60 17.73 35.56 -15.67
N GLY A 61 17.85 34.23 -15.76
CA GLY A 61 17.41 33.29 -14.73
C GLY A 61 15.89 33.04 -14.71
N GLY A 62 15.15 33.52 -15.70
CA GLY A 62 13.73 33.17 -15.90
C GLY A 62 13.52 31.75 -16.44
N PHE A 63 14.57 31.16 -17.01
CA PHE A 63 14.58 29.77 -17.44
C PHE A 63 15.06 28.87 -16.29
N ALA A 64 14.09 28.33 -15.56
CA ALA A 64 14.31 27.19 -14.67
C ALA A 64 13.84 25.93 -15.41
N PRO A 65 14.73 25.22 -16.13
CA PRO A 65 14.38 23.87 -16.56
C PRO A 65 14.08 23.11 -15.26
N ALA A 66 12.94 22.45 -15.20
CA ALA A 66 12.62 21.56 -14.09
C ALA A 66 13.81 20.62 -13.92
N ARG A 67 14.62 20.87 -12.89
CA ARG A 67 15.96 20.31 -12.74
C ARG A 67 15.85 18.81 -12.48
N GLU A 68 15.70 18.05 -13.56
CA GLU A 68 15.73 16.60 -13.53
C GLU A 68 17.15 16.17 -13.86
N SER A 69 17.94 15.94 -12.80
CA SER A 69 19.35 15.55 -12.85
C SER A 69 19.70 14.61 -14.01
N ALA A 70 20.59 15.08 -14.87
CA ALA A 70 21.31 14.24 -15.82
C ALA A 70 22.20 13.25 -15.05
N GLY A 71 21.75 11.99 -15.01
CA GLY A 71 22.47 10.86 -14.42
C GLY A 71 21.64 9.59 -14.45
N ALA A 72 21.74 8.84 -15.56
CA ALA A 72 21.11 7.54 -15.87
C ALA A 72 19.67 7.58 -16.42
N PRO A 73 19.30 6.68 -17.35
CA PRO A 73 18.13 6.82 -18.22
C PRO A 73 16.83 6.73 -17.40
N LYS A 74 16.27 7.89 -17.09
CA LYS A 74 15.01 8.07 -16.37
C LYS A 74 13.85 8.00 -17.36
N ARG A 75 13.62 6.80 -17.91
CA ARG A 75 12.36 6.48 -18.58
C ARG A 75 11.20 6.65 -17.58
N SER A 76 10.49 7.75 -17.71
CA SER A 76 9.10 7.98 -17.28
C SER A 76 8.70 7.39 -15.92
N ARG A 77 9.46 7.68 -14.86
CA ARG A 77 9.02 7.32 -13.49
C ARG A 77 7.75 8.09 -13.08
N GLY A 78 7.50 9.27 -13.65
CA GLY A 78 6.26 10.05 -13.47
C GLY A 78 5.04 9.41 -14.14
N LEU A 79 5.14 9.03 -15.42
CA LEU A 79 4.06 8.35 -16.15
C LEU A 79 3.83 6.92 -15.66
N ILE A 80 4.89 6.19 -15.29
CA ILE A 80 4.77 4.88 -14.63
C ILE A 80 4.22 5.04 -13.22
N SER A 81 4.51 6.12 -12.48
CA SER A 81 3.90 6.36 -11.15
C SER A 81 2.44 6.79 -11.24
N ALA A 82 2.04 7.50 -12.28
CA ALA A 82 0.65 7.86 -12.55
C ALA A 82 -0.18 6.65 -13.00
N ILE A 83 0.36 5.81 -13.89
CA ILE A 83 -0.22 4.52 -14.28
C ILE A 83 -0.18 3.53 -13.10
N ALA A 84 0.88 3.52 -12.28
CA ALA A 84 0.94 2.72 -11.05
C ALA A 84 0.01 3.25 -9.96
N MET A 85 -0.35 4.54 -9.92
CA MET A 85 -1.37 5.02 -8.99
C MET A 85 -2.76 4.56 -9.42
N ILE A 86 -3.04 4.59 -10.73
CA ILE A 86 -4.25 4.03 -11.35
C ILE A 86 -4.34 2.50 -11.24
N CYS A 87 -3.21 1.78 -11.29
CA CYS A 87 -3.16 0.32 -11.12
C CYS A 87 -2.98 -0.15 -9.67
N ALA A 88 -2.42 0.66 -8.76
CA ALA A 88 -2.28 0.31 -7.35
C ALA A 88 -3.49 0.71 -6.50
N ALA A 89 -4.28 1.70 -6.93
CA ALA A 89 -5.57 2.02 -6.30
C ALA A 89 -6.56 0.83 -6.31
N PRO A 90 -6.75 0.08 -7.41
CA PRO A 90 -7.59 -1.12 -7.44
C PRO A 90 -6.91 -2.34 -6.83
N ILE A 91 -5.65 -2.27 -6.37
CA ILE A 91 -4.98 -3.33 -5.61
C ILE A 91 -5.03 -3.04 -4.10
N ALA A 92 -4.93 -1.77 -3.70
CA ALA A 92 -5.08 -1.38 -2.29
C ALA A 92 -6.49 -1.70 -1.75
N LEU A 93 -7.53 -1.50 -2.58
CA LEU A 93 -8.92 -1.80 -2.21
C LEU A 93 -9.20 -3.30 -1.97
N PRO A 94 -8.83 -4.24 -2.86
CA PRO A 94 -8.98 -5.67 -2.62
C PRO A 94 -8.02 -6.18 -1.55
N LEU A 95 -6.86 -5.55 -1.34
CA LEU A 95 -5.98 -5.92 -0.23
C LEU A 95 -6.60 -5.58 1.13
N MET A 96 -7.24 -4.40 1.23
CA MET A 96 -8.01 -4.03 2.42
C MET A 96 -9.24 -4.91 2.61
N ALA A 97 -9.99 -5.18 1.53
CA ALA A 97 -11.15 -6.07 1.58
C ALA A 97 -10.74 -7.51 1.95
N ALA A 98 -9.63 -8.03 1.42
CA ALA A 98 -9.07 -9.32 1.76
C ALA A 98 -8.59 -9.35 3.22
N GLY A 99 -7.97 -8.28 3.71
CA GLY A 99 -7.58 -8.14 5.12
C GLY A 99 -8.80 -8.20 6.04
N VAL A 100 -9.85 -7.44 5.73
CA VAL A 100 -11.12 -7.47 6.48
C VAL A 100 -11.77 -8.85 6.40
N LEU A 101 -11.77 -9.49 5.22
CA LEU A 101 -12.31 -10.82 5.03
C LEU A 101 -11.55 -11.86 5.86
N VAL A 102 -10.22 -11.82 5.88
CA VAL A 102 -9.39 -12.73 6.69
C VAL A 102 -9.69 -12.54 8.18
N VAL A 103 -9.79 -11.30 8.65
CA VAL A 103 -10.17 -11.01 10.04
C VAL A 103 -11.58 -11.53 10.34
N CYS A 104 -12.52 -11.35 9.41
CA CYS A 104 -13.91 -11.80 9.57
C CYS A 104 -14.00 -13.34 9.59
N CYS A 105 -13.33 -14.04 8.66
CA CYS A 105 -13.23 -15.50 8.65
C CYS A 105 -12.57 -16.03 9.92
N MET A 106 -11.54 -15.34 10.42
CA MET A 106 -10.86 -15.73 11.66
C MET A 106 -11.74 -15.54 12.89
N ALA A 107 -12.47 -14.43 12.95
CA ALA A 107 -13.46 -14.18 14.00
C ALA A 107 -14.56 -15.27 13.98
N LEU A 108 -15.05 -15.62 12.79
CA LEU A 108 -16.04 -16.67 12.61
C LEU A 108 -15.50 -18.04 13.08
N ALA A 109 -14.28 -18.39 12.67
CA ALA A 109 -13.62 -19.64 13.06
C ALA A 109 -13.45 -19.73 14.59
N ALA A 110 -13.04 -18.64 15.24
CA ALA A 110 -12.95 -18.62 16.70
C ALA A 110 -14.32 -18.74 17.37
N LEU A 111 -15.35 -18.09 16.82
CA LEU A 111 -16.71 -18.18 17.35
C LEU A 111 -17.23 -19.62 17.26
N LEU A 112 -16.93 -20.32 16.16
CA LEU A 112 -17.23 -21.75 15.99
C LEU A 112 -16.42 -22.64 16.96
N CYS A 113 -15.13 -22.36 17.15
CA CYS A 113 -14.30 -23.11 18.10
C CYS A 113 -14.78 -22.93 19.54
N VAL A 114 -15.06 -21.70 19.96
CA VAL A 114 -15.61 -21.40 21.29
C VAL A 114 -16.99 -22.02 21.44
N GLY A 115 -17.85 -21.90 20.44
CA GLY A 115 -19.16 -22.54 20.42
C GLY A 115 -19.07 -24.07 20.55
N GLY A 116 -18.16 -24.70 19.81
CA GLY A 116 -17.90 -26.13 19.89
C GLY A 116 -17.38 -26.56 21.27
N LEU A 117 -16.48 -25.77 21.87
CA LEU A 117 -15.97 -26.00 23.22
C LEU A 117 -17.08 -25.91 24.28
N LEU A 118 -17.99 -24.93 24.14
CA LEU A 118 -19.15 -24.80 25.02
C LEU A 118 -20.11 -25.97 24.87
N VAL A 119 -20.42 -26.39 23.63
CA VAL A 119 -21.27 -27.56 23.37
C VAL A 119 -20.64 -28.83 23.94
N ALA A 120 -19.34 -29.02 23.75
CA ALA A 120 -18.61 -30.15 24.33
C ALA A 120 -18.64 -30.12 25.87
N ALA A 121 -18.46 -28.95 26.48
CA ALA A 121 -18.57 -28.79 27.93
C ALA A 121 -19.96 -29.15 28.45
N VAL A 122 -21.02 -28.66 27.79
CA VAL A 122 -22.40 -29.00 28.14
C VAL A 122 -22.64 -30.50 27.99
N ALA A 123 -22.18 -31.12 26.90
CA ALA A 123 -22.32 -32.56 26.68
C ALA A 123 -21.64 -33.37 27.79
N VAL A 124 -20.42 -32.99 28.20
CA VAL A 124 -19.71 -33.65 29.31
C VAL A 124 -20.48 -33.50 30.62
N VAL A 125 -21.06 -32.34 30.90
CA VAL A 125 -21.87 -32.10 32.11
C VAL A 125 -23.18 -32.91 32.07
N VAL A 126 -23.87 -32.98 30.94
CA VAL A 126 -25.15 -33.71 30.80
C VAL A 126 -24.93 -35.22 30.88
N VAL A 127 -24.00 -35.76 30.09
CA VAL A 127 -23.64 -37.19 30.13
C VAL A 127 -23.09 -37.54 31.52
N GLY A 128 -22.33 -36.62 32.10
CA GLY A 128 -21.77 -36.78 33.43
C GLY A 128 -22.79 -36.82 34.54
N GLY A 129 -23.71 -35.85 34.56
CA GLY A 129 -24.81 -35.81 35.50
C GLY A 129 -25.71 -37.04 35.39
N ALA A 130 -26.02 -37.48 34.17
CA ALA A 130 -26.79 -38.70 33.93
C ALA A 130 -26.06 -39.94 34.48
N SER A 131 -24.74 -40.05 34.25
CA SER A 131 -23.95 -41.17 34.78
C SER A 131 -23.85 -41.17 36.30
N MET A 132 -23.78 -39.98 36.94
CA MET A 132 -23.76 -39.84 38.39
C MET A 132 -25.11 -40.21 39.01
N GLY A 133 -26.23 -39.83 38.36
CA GLY A 133 -27.57 -40.24 38.75
C GLY A 133 -27.75 -41.76 38.68
N ALA A 134 -27.32 -42.39 37.59
CA ALA A 134 -27.38 -43.84 37.43
C ALA A 134 -26.51 -44.60 38.46
N ALA A 135 -25.32 -44.07 38.76
CA ALA A 135 -24.39 -44.65 39.72
C ALA A 135 -24.86 -44.54 41.19
N LEU A 136 -25.59 -43.47 41.54
CA LEU A 136 -26.26 -43.34 42.84
C LEU A 136 -27.35 -44.41 43.04
N PHE A 137 -28.08 -44.78 42.00
CA PHE A 137 -29.11 -45.83 42.05
C PHE A 137 -28.54 -47.25 42.15
N THR A 138 -27.32 -47.47 41.65
CA THR A 138 -26.65 -48.80 41.65
C THR A 138 -25.66 -48.99 42.81
N GLY A 139 -25.47 -47.97 43.67
CA GLY A 139 -24.63 -48.03 44.87
C GLY A 139 -23.12 -48.09 44.60
N GLY A 140 -22.69 -47.93 43.35
CA GLY A 140 -21.32 -48.11 42.90
C GLY A 140 -20.68 -46.80 42.45
N LEU A 141 -20.48 -45.83 43.35
CA LEU A 141 -19.65 -44.67 43.04
C LEU A 141 -18.20 -44.97 43.44
N GLY A 142 -17.40 -45.43 42.47
CA GLY A 142 -15.94 -45.43 42.61
C GLY A 142 -15.42 -43.99 42.56
N SER A 143 -14.46 -43.66 43.41
CA SER A 143 -13.82 -42.33 43.51
C SER A 143 -13.24 -41.80 42.18
N GLY A 144 -13.05 -42.67 41.18
CA GLY A 144 -12.60 -42.31 39.84
C GLY A 144 -13.59 -41.49 39.00
N THR A 145 -14.90 -41.67 39.12
CA THR A 145 -15.88 -40.89 38.32
C THR A 145 -15.93 -39.43 38.76
N VAL A 146 -15.85 -39.17 40.06
CA VAL A 146 -15.79 -37.81 40.60
C VAL A 146 -14.52 -37.08 40.15
N LEU A 147 -13.36 -37.75 40.17
CA LEU A 147 -12.11 -37.19 39.65
C LEU A 147 -12.17 -36.92 38.14
N TYR A 148 -12.81 -37.79 37.37
CA TYR A 148 -12.97 -37.61 35.93
C TYR A 148 -13.81 -36.37 35.60
N PHE A 149 -14.95 -36.16 36.28
CA PHE A 149 -15.78 -34.96 36.05
C PHE A 149 -15.09 -33.68 36.50
N LEU A 150 -14.45 -33.69 37.67
CA LEU A 150 -13.72 -32.53 38.17
C LEU A 150 -12.53 -32.18 37.27
N GLY A 151 -11.78 -33.19 36.83
CA GLY A 151 -10.65 -33.03 35.91
C GLY A 151 -11.10 -32.53 34.53
N SER A 152 -12.18 -33.10 33.98
CA SER A 152 -12.70 -32.67 32.67
C SER A 152 -13.23 -31.23 32.69
N GLY A 153 -13.91 -30.81 33.75
CA GLY A 153 -14.36 -29.43 33.92
C GLY A 153 -13.20 -28.43 34.02
N LEU A 154 -12.17 -28.75 34.81
CA LEU A 154 -11.00 -27.89 34.94
C LEU A 154 -10.20 -27.82 33.62
N ALA A 155 -10.07 -28.96 32.92
CA ALA A 155 -9.41 -29.00 31.62
C ALA A 155 -10.15 -28.16 30.58
N LEU A 156 -11.48 -28.23 30.53
CA LEU A 156 -12.29 -27.40 29.63
C LEU A 156 -12.14 -25.89 29.92
N LEU A 157 -12.11 -25.51 31.20
CA LEU A 157 -11.85 -24.11 31.58
C LEU A 157 -10.44 -23.67 31.18
N ALA A 158 -9.43 -24.51 31.44
CA ALA A 158 -8.05 -24.22 31.05
C ALA A 158 -7.88 -24.08 29.53
N PHE A 159 -8.48 -24.99 28.76
CA PHE A 159 -8.49 -24.92 27.30
C PHE A 159 -9.26 -23.70 26.80
N GLY A 160 -10.41 -23.37 27.40
CA GLY A 160 -11.18 -22.19 27.05
C GLY A 160 -10.40 -20.88 27.28
N VAL A 161 -9.78 -20.73 28.44
CA VAL A 161 -8.94 -19.55 28.76
C VAL A 161 -7.73 -19.47 27.83
N LEU A 162 -7.03 -20.58 27.58
CA LEU A 162 -5.90 -20.64 26.66
C LEU A 162 -6.31 -20.22 25.25
N PHE A 163 -7.45 -20.72 24.78
CA PHE A 163 -7.95 -20.43 23.43
C PHE A 163 -8.32 -18.95 23.27
N VAL A 164 -8.99 -18.37 24.26
CA VAL A 164 -9.30 -16.92 24.28
C VAL A 164 -8.01 -16.10 24.33
N ALA A 165 -7.05 -16.46 25.19
CA ALA A 165 -5.77 -15.75 25.29
C ALA A 165 -4.98 -15.80 23.97
N LEU A 166 -4.90 -16.97 23.33
CA LEU A 166 -4.28 -17.13 22.01
C LEU A 166 -4.99 -16.30 20.96
N PHE A 167 -6.32 -16.28 20.97
CA PHE A 167 -7.09 -15.53 19.99
C PHE A 167 -6.92 -14.02 20.12
N VAL A 168 -6.94 -13.51 21.36
CA VAL A 168 -6.68 -12.09 21.63
C VAL A 168 -5.23 -11.72 21.27
N TRP A 169 -4.26 -12.54 21.67
CA TRP A 169 -2.86 -12.33 21.32
C TRP A 169 -2.63 -12.31 19.81
N PHE A 170 -3.25 -13.25 19.09
CA PHE A 170 -3.14 -13.35 17.64
C PHE A 170 -3.86 -12.21 16.93
N GLY A 171 -5.04 -11.80 17.39
CA GLY A 171 -5.77 -10.64 16.87
C GLY A 171 -4.95 -9.35 17.01
N ILE A 172 -4.34 -9.14 18.18
CA ILE A 172 -3.43 -8.00 18.42
C ILE A 172 -2.18 -8.09 17.53
N PHE A 173 -1.61 -9.28 17.37
CA PHE A 173 -0.45 -9.51 16.51
C PHE A 173 -0.75 -9.18 15.05
N CYS A 174 -1.88 -9.67 14.52
CA CYS A 174 -2.33 -9.37 13.17
C CYS A 174 -2.60 -7.88 12.99
N PHE A 175 -3.29 -7.23 13.93
CA PHE A 175 -3.56 -5.80 13.86
C PHE A 175 -2.25 -5.00 13.83
N ARG A 176 -1.33 -5.28 14.76
CA ARG A 176 -0.01 -4.64 14.79
C ARG A 176 0.76 -4.84 13.50
N LYS A 177 0.82 -6.07 12.97
CA LYS A 177 1.51 -6.33 11.69
C LYS A 177 0.88 -5.60 10.51
N ILE A 178 -0.44 -5.48 10.47
CA ILE A 178 -1.13 -4.72 9.43
C ILE A 178 -0.85 -3.22 9.58
N THR A 179 -0.89 -2.67 10.79
CA THR A 179 -0.59 -1.26 11.05
C THR A 179 0.87 -0.93 10.73
N ASP A 180 1.80 -1.79 11.15
CA ASP A 180 3.23 -1.66 10.86
C ASP A 180 3.44 -1.71 9.34
N TRP A 181 2.88 -2.69 8.65
CA TRP A 181 2.99 -2.80 7.19
C TRP A 181 2.37 -1.59 6.45
N ALA A 182 1.22 -1.09 6.92
CA ALA A 182 0.60 0.09 6.35
C ALA A 182 1.46 1.35 6.56
N SER A 183 2.03 1.54 7.76
CA SER A 183 2.93 2.65 8.05
C SER A 183 4.20 2.57 7.20
N ASP A 184 4.79 1.37 7.05
CA ASP A 184 5.97 1.13 6.23
C ASP A 184 5.69 1.40 4.76
N PHE A 185 4.52 0.99 4.27
CA PHE A 185 4.11 1.21 2.90
C PHE A 185 3.91 2.71 2.61
N VAL A 186 3.26 3.44 3.53
CA VAL A 186 3.11 4.90 3.43
C VAL A 186 4.47 5.60 3.50
N ASN A 187 5.35 5.19 4.42
CA ASN A 187 6.66 5.81 4.58
C ASN A 187 7.57 5.55 3.37
N ARG A 188 7.51 4.35 2.78
CA ARG A 188 8.21 4.03 1.52
C ARG A 188 7.71 4.83 0.32
N ARG A 189 6.44 5.25 0.30
CA ARG A 189 5.93 6.17 -0.73
C ARG A 189 6.40 7.60 -0.49
N ARG A 190 6.45 8.05 0.77
CA ARG A 190 6.88 9.41 1.13
C ARG A 190 8.38 9.64 0.89
N VAL A 191 9.23 8.62 1.04
CA VAL A 191 10.68 8.69 0.75
C VAL A 191 11.00 8.64 -0.75
N ARG A 192 10.03 8.28 -1.60
CA ARG A 192 10.21 8.21 -3.06
C ARG A 192 9.70 9.43 -3.82
N GLN A 193 9.08 10.39 -3.13
CA GLN A 193 8.79 11.73 -3.64
C GLN A 193 9.85 12.69 -3.13
#